data_AF-A0AAP9J6U8-F1
#
_entry.id   AF-A0AAP9J6U8-F1
#
_cell.length_a   1.000
_cell.length_b   1.000
_cell.length_c   1.000
_cell.angle_alpha   90.00
_cell.angle_beta   90.00
_cell.angle_gamma   90.00
#
_symmetry.space_group_name_H-M   'P 1'
#
loop_
_entity.id
_entity.type
_entity.pdbx_description
1 polymer ?
#
loop_
_entity_poly.entity_id
_entity_poly.type
_entity_poly.pdbx_seq_one_letter_code
_entity_poly.pdbx_strand_id
1 'polypeptide(L)'
;MAGVVEQGSEVPGFTVPVHRALTEPILLGGAPRAIAIMNGTLAGAVGLGLRLWLVGLAIWAIGHFAAVWAAKRDPLFVEVGRRHLRIPAHLTV
;
A
#
# COMPACT_ATOMS: atom_id res chain seq x y z
N MET A 1 13.54 -14.06 22.05
CA MET A 1 14.85 -14.48 21.50
C MET A 1 14.74 -14.48 19.98
N ALA A 2 15.05 -13.36 19.33
CA ALA A 2 15.09 -13.27 17.87
C ALA A 2 16.57 -13.34 17.45
N GLY A 3 16.87 -14.28 16.54
CA GLY A 3 18.22 -14.67 16.17
C GLY A 3 19.08 -13.50 15.72
N VAL A 4 20.28 -13.46 16.29
CA VAL A 4 21.43 -12.75 15.73
C VAL A 4 21.65 -13.34 14.34
N VAL A 5 21.39 -12.53 13.32
CA VAL A 5 21.72 -12.88 11.94
C VAL A 5 23.23 -12.74 11.86
N GLU A 6 23.97 -13.85 11.82
CA GLU A 6 25.41 -13.84 11.58
C GLU A 6 25.65 -13.32 10.15
N GLN A 7 25.81 -12.01 10.02
CA GLN A 7 26.28 -11.35 8.81
C GLN A 7 27.79 -11.55 8.72
N GLY A 8 28.20 -12.68 8.13
CA GLY A 8 29.60 -13.00 7.87
C GLY A 8 30.23 -12.08 6.82
N SER A 9 30.47 -10.80 7.16
CA SER A 9 31.46 -9.87 6.60
C SER A 9 31.15 -8.39 6.96
N GLU A 10 30.66 -8.09 8.17
CA GLU A 10 30.41 -6.69 8.55
C GLU A 10 31.71 -5.98 8.96
N VAL A 11 32.07 -4.92 8.24
CA VAL A 11 33.15 -4.01 8.64
C VAL A 11 32.67 -3.21 9.86
N PRO A 12 33.36 -3.28 11.01
CA PRO A 12 32.96 -2.57 12.22
C PRO A 12 32.81 -1.06 11.96
N GLY A 13 31.66 -0.50 12.33
CA GLY A 13 31.35 0.94 12.17
C GLY A 13 30.73 1.35 10.84
N PHE A 14 30.51 0.44 9.88
CA PHE A 14 29.85 0.73 8.59
C PHE A 14 28.39 0.24 8.49
N THR A 15 27.88 -0.52 9.47
CA THR A 15 26.46 -0.91 9.52
C THR A 15 25.73 -0.20 10.67
N VAL A 16 24.51 0.25 10.42
CA VAL A 16 23.58 0.75 11.45
C VAL A 16 22.24 0.00 11.32
N PRO A 17 21.61 -0.43 12.43
CA PRO A 17 20.31 -1.07 12.38
C PRO A 17 19.23 -0.09 11.86
N VAL A 18 18.45 -0.52 10.87
CA VAL A 18 17.31 0.23 10.34
C VAL A 18 16.01 -0.47 10.75
N HIS A 19 15.07 0.30 11.30
CA HIS A 19 13.74 -0.21 11.60
C HIS A 19 12.96 -0.48 10.32
N ARG A 20 12.37 -1.67 10.20
CA ARG A 20 11.53 -2.07 9.05
C ARG A 20 10.40 -1.10 8.75
N ALA A 21 9.85 -0.42 9.75
CA ALA A 21 8.82 0.61 9.56
C ALA A 21 9.26 1.78 8.65
N LEU A 22 10.57 2.00 8.47
CA LEU A 22 11.12 3.04 7.59
C LEU A 22 11.20 2.61 6.12
N THR A 23 11.21 1.30 5.85
CA THR A 23 11.46 0.75 4.51
C THR A 23 10.27 -0.06 3.97
N GLU A 24 9.43 -0.61 4.85
CA GLU A 24 8.27 -1.41 4.46
C GLU A 24 7.04 -0.53 4.17
N PRO A 25 6.25 -0.86 3.13
CA PRO A 25 5.01 -0.17 2.83
C PRO A 25 4.00 -0.22 3.99
N ILE A 26 3.35 0.91 4.28
CA ILE A 26 2.31 0.99 5.32
C ILE A 26 0.99 0.42 4.78
N LEU A 27 0.65 -0.78 5.25
CA LEU A 27 -0.60 -1.45 4.95
C LEU A 27 -1.64 -1.21 6.06
N LEU A 28 -2.90 -1.03 5.66
CA LEU A 28 -4.06 -0.97 6.54
C LEU A 28 -4.96 -2.18 6.23
N GLY A 29 -4.96 -3.17 7.13
CA GLY A 29 -5.72 -4.42 6.93
C GLY A 29 -5.25 -5.23 5.72
N GLY A 30 -4.00 -5.05 5.28
CA GLY A 30 -3.45 -5.71 4.08
C GLY A 30 -3.60 -4.92 2.78
N ALA A 31 -4.31 -3.79 2.77
CA ALA A 31 -4.39 -2.88 1.63
C ALA A 31 -3.45 -1.67 1.81
N PRO A 32 -2.97 -1.02 0.74
CA PRO A 32 -2.16 0.19 0.88
C PRO A 32 -3.00 1.31 1.50
N ARG A 33 -2.44 1.97 2.52
CA ARG A 33 -3.17 2.98 3.33
C ARG A 33 -3.94 4.01 2.48
N ALA A 34 -3.32 4.55 1.44
CA ALA A 34 -3.94 5.58 0.60
C ALA A 34 -5.22 5.07 -0.09
N ILE A 35 -5.19 3.85 -0.64
CA ILE A 35 -6.33 3.23 -1.33
C ILE A 35 -7.42 2.85 -0.33
N ALA A 36 -7.03 2.32 0.83
CA ALA A 36 -7.99 1.97 1.88
C ALA A 36 -8.78 3.20 2.37
N ILE A 37 -8.10 4.33 2.60
CA ILE A 37 -8.73 5.61 2.98
C ILE A 37 -9.64 6.10 1.86
N MET A 38 -9.14 6.17 0.63
CA MET A 38 -9.93 6.62 -0.53
C MET A 38 -11.21 5.79 -0.71
N ASN A 39 -11.10 4.46 -0.63
CA ASN A 39 -12.24 3.56 -0.76
C ASN A 39 -13.23 3.72 0.40
N GLY A 40 -12.75 3.86 1.63
CA GLY A 40 -13.57 4.13 2.81
C GLY A 40 -14.33 5.45 2.70
N THR A 41 -13.68 6.51 2.22
CA THR A 41 -14.31 7.81 1.98
C THR A 41 -15.38 7.74 0.90
N LEU A 42 -15.09 7.07 -0.23
CA LEU A 42 -16.06 6.88 -1.31
C LEU A 42 -17.29 6.10 -0.83
N ALA A 43 -17.06 5.00 -0.12
CA ALA A 43 -18.13 4.19 0.46
C ALA A 43 -18.96 4.96 1.50
N GLY A 44 -18.32 5.77 2.35
CA GLY A 44 -19.00 6.63 3.32
C GLY A 44 -19.85 7.71 2.64
N ALA A 45 -19.31 8.37 1.62
CA ALA A 45 -20.04 9.38 0.83
C ALA A 45 -21.28 8.79 0.16
N VAL A 46 -21.18 7.59 -0.43
CA VAL A 46 -22.32 6.91 -1.06
C VAL A 46 -23.29 6.36 -0.01
N GLY A 47 -22.78 5.64 0.99
CA GLY A 47 -23.59 4.93 1.96
C GLY A 47 -24.34 5.85 2.91
N LEU A 48 -23.66 6.85 3.46
CA LEU A 48 -24.24 7.80 4.40
C LEU A 48 -24.84 9.01 3.67
N GLY A 49 -24.14 9.55 2.67
CA GLY A 49 -24.55 10.77 1.97
C GLY A 49 -25.81 10.59 1.11
N LEU A 50 -25.88 9.51 0.32
CA LEU A 50 -27.07 9.19 -0.48
C LEU A 50 -28.05 8.26 0.25
N ARG A 51 -27.76 7.87 1.51
CA ARG A 51 -28.49 6.85 2.30
C ARG A 51 -28.53 5.46 1.65
N LEU A 52 -27.69 5.23 0.64
CA LEU A 52 -27.55 3.96 -0.07
C LEU A 52 -26.59 3.03 0.70
N TRP A 53 -26.87 2.77 1.97
CA TRP A 53 -25.93 2.12 2.89
C TRP A 53 -25.46 0.74 2.38
N LEU A 54 -26.35 -0.04 1.75
CA LEU A 54 -25.99 -1.33 1.12
C LEU A 54 -25.01 -1.17 -0.04
N VAL A 55 -25.23 -0.16 -0.89
CA VAL A 55 -24.35 0.14 -2.02
C VAL A 55 -22.99 0.62 -1.51
N GLY A 56 -22.99 1.51 -0.52
CA GLY A 56 -21.77 1.96 0.15
C GLY A 56 -20.98 0.80 0.76
N LEU A 57 -21.66 -0.14 1.42
CA LEU A 57 -21.05 -1.32 2.01
C LEU A 57 -20.50 -2.29 0.94
N ALA A 58 -21.20 -2.45 -0.17
CA ALA A 58 -20.75 -3.25 -1.30
C ALA A 58 -19.49 -2.63 -1.95
N ILE A 59 -19.49 -1.31 -2.19
CA ILE A 59 -18.32 -0.57 -2.69
C ILE A 59 -17.14 -0.76 -1.74
N TRP A 60 -17.38 -0.58 -0.43
CA TRP A 60 -16.34 -0.75 0.57
C TRP A 60 -15.74 -2.16 0.53
N ALA A 61 -16.58 -3.19 0.60
CA ALA A 61 -16.13 -4.57 0.63
C ALA A 61 -15.35 -4.92 -0.66
N ILE A 62 -15.96 -4.72 -1.83
CA ILE A 62 -15.36 -5.06 -3.13
C ILE A 62 -14.04 -4.30 -3.32
N GLY A 63 -14.03 -2.99 -3.08
CA GLY A 63 -12.85 -2.16 -3.24
C GLY A 63 -11.73 -2.53 -2.26
N HIS A 64 -12.06 -2.86 -1.01
CA HIS A 64 -11.07 -3.23 -0.02
C HIS A 64 -10.49 -4.62 -0.28
N PHE A 65 -11.33 -5.61 -0.61
CA PHE A 65 -10.85 -6.94 -1.01
C PHE A 65 -9.95 -6.89 -2.24
N ALA A 66 -10.33 -6.10 -3.25
CA ALA A 66 -9.50 -5.88 -4.44
C ALA A 66 -8.14 -5.24 -4.07
N ALA A 67 -8.15 -4.26 -3.18
CA ALA A 67 -6.92 -3.60 -2.73
C ALA A 67 -5.99 -4.53 -1.92
N VAL A 68 -6.55 -5.38 -1.05
CA VAL A 68 -5.79 -6.41 -0.32
C VAL A 68 -5.21 -7.44 -1.29
N TRP A 69 -6.00 -7.89 -2.28
CA TRP A 69 -5.53 -8.81 -3.31
C TRP A 69 -4.39 -8.21 -4.13
N ALA A 70 -4.51 -6.95 -4.55
CA ALA A 70 -3.46 -6.24 -5.29
C ALA A 70 -2.18 -6.09 -4.46
N ALA A 71 -2.28 -5.64 -3.20
CA ALA A 71 -1.12 -5.52 -2.32
C ALA A 71 -0.44 -6.85 -2.00
N LYS A 72 -1.19 -7.96 -1.98
CA LYS A 72 -0.62 -9.30 -1.85
C LYS A 72 0.19 -9.71 -3.09
N ARG A 73 -0.11 -9.16 -4.28
CA ARG A 73 0.63 -9.42 -5.53
C ARG A 73 1.83 -8.49 -5.68
N ASP A 74 1.64 -7.20 -5.40
CA ASP A 74 2.69 -6.19 -5.44
C ASP A 74 2.37 -5.06 -4.45
N PRO A 75 3.13 -4.90 -3.36
CA PRO A 75 2.93 -3.80 -2.40
C PRO A 75 3.13 -2.40 -2.97
N LEU A 76 3.89 -2.26 -4.07
CA LEU A 76 4.26 -0.98 -4.69
C LEU A 76 3.40 -0.62 -5.90
N PHE A 77 2.35 -1.40 -6.21
CA PHE A 77 1.53 -1.22 -7.41
C PHE A 77 1.00 0.21 -7.59
N VAL A 78 0.62 0.88 -6.49
CA VAL A 78 0.09 2.26 -6.51
C VAL A 78 1.17 3.25 -6.92
N GLU A 79 2.38 3.07 -6.39
CA GLU A 79 3.50 3.96 -6.68
C GLU A 79 3.97 3.79 -8.12
N VAL A 80 4.07 2.55 -8.59
CA VAL A 80 4.41 2.23 -9.98
C VAL A 80 3.35 2.79 -10.93
N GLY A 81 2.06 2.55 -10.65
CA GLY A 81 0.97 3.09 -11.47
C GLY A 81 0.98 4.60 -11.53
N ARG A 82 1.16 5.29 -10.39
CA ARG A 82 1.27 6.75 -10.36
C ARG A 82 2.50 7.25 -11.13
N ARG A 83 3.63 6.55 -11.01
CA ARG A 83 4.85 6.87 -11.76
C ARG A 83 4.63 6.70 -13.26
N HIS A 84 3.95 5.64 -13.66
CA HIS A 84 3.65 5.35 -15.06
C HIS A 84 2.75 6.42 -15.69
N LEU A 85 1.74 6.91 -14.95
CA LEU A 85 0.88 8.01 -15.42
C LEU A 85 1.60 9.35 -15.50
N ARG A 86 2.66 9.56 -14.70
CA ARG A 86 3.40 10.82 -14.64
C ARG A 86 4.51 10.92 -15.68
N ILE A 87 5.12 9.81 -16.06
CA ILE A 87 6.28 9.80 -16.97
C ILE A 87 5.79 9.56 -18.41
N PRO A 88 6.26 10.33 -19.41
CA PRO A 88 5.92 10.08 -20.80
C PRO A 88 6.34 8.67 -21.24
N ALA A 89 5.51 8.03 -22.06
CA ALA A 89 5.71 6.64 -22.50
C ALA A 89 6.92 6.44 -23.45
N HIS A 90 7.55 7.54 -23.88
CA HIS A 90 8.72 7.52 -24.73
C HIS A 90 9.83 8.37 -24.09
N LEU A 91 11.07 7.92 -24.26
CA LEU A 91 12.25 8.70 -23.93
C LEU A 91 12.58 9.56 -25.15
N THR A 92 12.42 10.87 -25.05
CA THR A 92 12.95 11.80 -26.04
C THR A 92 14.42 12.04 -25.69
N VAL A 93 15.31 11.61 -26.58
CA VAL A 93 16.76 11.91 -26.54
C VAL A 93 17.01 13.24 -27.22
#